data_AF-A0A1V9YE57-F1
#
_entry.id   AF-A0A1V9YE57-F1
#
_cell.length_a   1.000
_cell.length_b   1.000
_cell.length_c   1.000
_cell.angle_alpha   90.00
_cell.angle_beta   90.00
_cell.angle_gamma   90.00
#
_symmetry.space_group_name_H-M   'P 1'
#
loop_
_entity.id
_entity.type
_entity.pdbx_description
1 polymer ?
#
loop_
_entity_poly.entity_id
_entity_poly.type
_entity_poly.pdbx_seq_one_letter_code
_entity_poly.pdbx_strand_id
1 'polypeptide(L)'
;MFCIVHTVYAVHYEEAIGALNALRKSSHPIQPILIAFEEEYESLQSILILPIQRIPRYVLLLRELLKHIPLLPDTELNALVNAKNEMENTATRINLSLSTVGNKLKLVKLQPLLPAIDLNNKVYVREAKLMKLTVNSRSAPREYLFYLFTDVLVYCDVASHGPYRVRNVLKVCELNVFKMPEKNTFALVTPAKCMHLTADNITTITTWVKDVSQAIISSNQQEDDPLHGLLDLPLNLGEFCMAQSAWMMNSKDKIMKLGKVYIFRNGIVLAQTLAIEKHKFMVLLDRLHTHHTTIEPESTVITLEDKTTWSIFECTLGKEIEMVLSQECRANESTMELPPPPSFAPPQCPLQAFPPPIPEHRKKLK
;
A
#
# COMPACT_ATOMS: atom_id res chain seq x y z
N MET A 1 -12.92 -0.55 -40.53
CA MET A 1 -12.30 0.63 -41.20
C MET A 1 -12.57 1.93 -40.44
N PHE A 2 -13.82 2.25 -40.11
CA PHE A 2 -14.23 3.48 -39.39
C PHE A 2 -13.44 3.78 -38.10
N CYS A 3 -13.33 2.82 -37.18
CA CYS A 3 -12.59 3.01 -35.93
C CYS A 3 -11.11 3.37 -36.14
N ILE A 4 -10.44 2.78 -37.13
CA ILE A 4 -8.99 2.95 -37.36
C ILE A 4 -8.70 4.40 -37.77
N VAL A 5 -9.50 4.96 -38.68
CA VAL A 5 -9.31 6.34 -39.16
C VAL A 5 -9.52 7.35 -38.04
N HIS A 6 -10.56 7.16 -37.21
CA HIS A 6 -10.81 8.02 -36.06
C HIS A 6 -9.71 7.92 -35.00
N THR A 7 -9.19 6.72 -34.74
CA THR A 7 -8.07 6.51 -33.82
C THR A 7 -6.82 7.26 -34.31
N VAL A 8 -6.43 7.10 -35.58
CA VAL A 8 -5.25 7.78 -36.14
C VAL A 8 -5.40 9.30 -36.05
N TYR A 9 -6.56 9.83 -36.42
CA TYR A 9 -6.82 11.27 -36.31
C TYR A 9 -6.69 11.76 -34.87
N ALA A 10 -7.33 11.08 -33.93
CA ALA A 10 -7.32 11.47 -32.52
C ALA A 10 -5.92 11.43 -31.91
N VAL A 11 -5.09 10.46 -32.31
CA VAL A 11 -3.70 10.33 -31.86
C VAL A 11 -2.85 11.53 -32.28
N HIS A 12 -3.00 12.00 -33.52
CA HIS A 12 -2.19 13.11 -34.05
C HIS A 12 -2.79 14.51 -33.81
N TYR A 13 -3.98 14.59 -33.22
CA TYR A 13 -4.68 15.87 -33.01
C TYR A 13 -3.90 16.84 -32.11
N GLU A 14 -3.34 16.36 -30.99
CA GLU A 14 -2.56 17.21 -30.09
C GLU A 14 -1.31 17.78 -30.77
N GLU A 15 -0.62 16.97 -31.58
CA GLU A 15 0.54 17.39 -32.37
C GLU A 15 0.16 18.43 -33.42
N ALA A 16 -0.94 18.20 -34.15
CA ALA A 16 -1.44 19.12 -35.16
C ALA A 16 -1.86 20.48 -34.57
N ILE A 17 -2.54 20.49 -33.42
CA ILE A 17 -2.89 21.72 -32.70
C ILE A 17 -1.65 22.40 -32.13
N GLY A 18 -0.67 21.63 -31.63
CA GLY A 18 0.63 22.15 -31.21
C GLY A 18 1.35 22.88 -32.34
N ALA A 19 1.42 22.27 -33.53
CA ALA A 19 2.00 22.87 -34.73
C ALA A 19 1.23 24.12 -35.19
N LEU A 20 -0.10 24.08 -35.20
CA LEU A 20 -0.94 25.24 -35.55
C LEU A 20 -0.71 26.41 -34.58
N ASN A 21 -0.62 26.14 -33.29
CA ASN A 21 -0.31 27.14 -32.27
C ASN A 21 1.11 27.72 -32.43
N ALA A 22 2.08 26.90 -32.82
CA ALA A 22 3.44 27.36 -33.11
C ALA A 22 3.45 28.30 -34.32
N LEU A 23 2.76 27.92 -35.41
CA LEU A 23 2.62 28.74 -36.63
C LEU A 23 1.94 30.09 -36.36
N ARG A 24 1.01 30.14 -35.40
CA ARG A 24 0.34 31.37 -34.96
C ARG A 24 1.24 32.31 -34.16
N LYS A 25 2.20 31.75 -33.41
CA LYS A 25 3.13 32.52 -32.54
C LYS A 25 4.36 33.01 -33.27
N SER A 26 4.90 32.21 -34.19
CA SER A 26 5.94 32.67 -35.11
C SER A 26 5.35 33.70 -36.06
N SER A 27 6.10 34.73 -36.47
CA SER A 27 5.71 35.67 -37.55
C SER A 27 5.74 34.97 -38.92
N HIS A 28 5.03 33.85 -39.04
CA HIS A 28 5.03 33.01 -40.21
C HIS A 28 4.15 33.69 -41.27
N PRO A 29 4.51 33.62 -42.57
CA PRO A 29 3.67 34.16 -43.65
C PRO A 29 2.25 33.56 -43.73
N ILE A 30 1.99 32.48 -43.00
CA ILE A 30 0.68 31.81 -42.92
C ILE A 30 -0.23 32.50 -41.88
N GLN A 31 0.31 33.22 -40.90
CA GLN A 31 -0.46 33.90 -39.87
C GLN A 31 -1.55 34.84 -40.42
N PRO A 32 -1.27 35.76 -41.37
CA PRO A 32 -2.32 36.63 -41.93
C PRO A 32 -3.39 35.84 -42.69
N ILE A 33 -3.02 34.73 -43.34
CA ILE A 33 -3.98 33.87 -44.05
C ILE A 33 -4.91 33.17 -43.05
N LEU A 34 -4.37 32.68 -41.94
CA LEU A 34 -5.16 32.06 -40.88
C LEU A 34 -6.15 33.05 -40.26
N ILE A 35 -5.71 34.27 -39.98
CA ILE A 35 -6.60 35.31 -39.42
C ILE A 35 -7.73 35.63 -40.40
N ALA A 36 -7.42 35.85 -41.68
CA ALA A 36 -8.44 36.10 -42.69
C ALA A 36 -9.43 34.94 -42.83
N PHE A 37 -8.96 33.69 -42.76
CA PHE A 37 -9.83 32.52 -42.77
C PHE A 37 -10.74 32.46 -41.53
N GLU A 38 -10.21 32.73 -40.33
CA GLU A 38 -10.97 32.72 -39.07
C GLU A 38 -11.90 33.94 -38.90
N GLU A 39 -11.75 34.98 -39.71
CA GLU A 39 -12.71 36.08 -39.81
C GLU A 39 -13.95 35.71 -40.64
N GLU A 40 -13.78 34.89 -41.68
CA GLU A 40 -14.86 34.44 -42.55
C GLU A 40 -15.56 33.16 -42.03
N TYR A 41 -14.83 32.30 -41.32
CA TYR A 41 -15.30 31.00 -40.84
C TYR A 41 -15.08 30.82 -39.33
N GLU A 42 -15.58 29.70 -38.78
CA GLU A 42 -15.23 29.30 -37.42
C GLU A 42 -13.71 29.06 -37.29
N SER A 43 -13.20 29.18 -36.05
CA SER A 43 -11.78 28.97 -35.78
C SER A 43 -11.30 27.63 -36.35
N LEU A 44 -10.10 27.60 -36.95
CA LEU A 44 -9.60 26.34 -37.52
C LEU A 44 -9.49 25.25 -36.44
N GLN A 45 -9.20 25.63 -35.19
CA GLN A 45 -9.17 24.74 -34.04
C GLN A 45 -10.53 24.12 -33.71
N SER A 46 -11.63 24.90 -33.78
CA SER A 46 -12.99 24.41 -33.55
C SER A 46 -13.46 23.46 -34.65
N ILE A 47 -12.97 23.62 -35.88
CA ILE A 47 -13.25 22.68 -36.98
C ILE A 47 -12.45 21.37 -36.77
N LEU A 48 -11.17 21.47 -36.42
CA LEU A 48 -10.30 20.30 -36.25
C LEU A 48 -10.69 19.41 -35.05
N ILE A 49 -11.41 19.93 -34.04
CA ILE A 49 -11.86 19.09 -32.92
C ILE A 49 -13.09 18.23 -33.26
N LEU A 50 -13.85 18.59 -34.32
CA LEU A 50 -15.12 17.95 -34.65
C LEU A 50 -15.02 16.42 -34.85
N PRO A 51 -14.00 15.85 -35.55
CA PRO A 51 -13.90 14.40 -35.75
C PRO A 51 -13.72 13.60 -34.46
N ILE A 52 -13.12 14.20 -33.43
CA ILE A 52 -12.97 13.60 -32.09
C ILE A 52 -14.31 13.66 -31.35
N GLN A 53 -15.01 14.79 -31.41
CA GLN A 53 -16.31 15.00 -30.75
C GLN A 53 -17.45 14.20 -31.37
N ARG A 54 -17.31 13.81 -32.65
CA ARG A 54 -18.35 13.11 -33.42
C ARG A 54 -18.70 11.74 -32.83
N ILE A 55 -17.71 11.01 -32.31
CA ILE A 55 -17.92 9.66 -31.75
C ILE A 55 -18.75 9.72 -30.43
N PRO A 56 -18.37 10.52 -29.41
CA PRO A 56 -19.21 10.73 -28.24
C PRO A 56 -20.63 11.22 -28.60
N ARG A 57 -20.74 12.11 -29.59
CA ARG A 57 -22.04 12.65 -30.03
C ARG A 57 -22.94 11.54 -30.59
N TYR A 58 -22.42 10.61 -31.39
CA TYR A 58 -23.21 9.48 -31.88
C TYR A 58 -23.72 8.58 -30.76
N VAL A 59 -22.89 8.31 -29.75
CA VAL A 59 -23.33 7.55 -28.57
C VAL A 59 -24.49 8.25 -27.85
N LEU A 60 -24.40 9.57 -27.66
CA LEU A 60 -25.46 10.35 -27.02
C LEU A 60 -26.75 10.37 -27.84
N LEU A 61 -26.66 10.59 -29.15
CA LEU A 61 -27.82 10.60 -30.04
C LEU A 61 -28.52 9.24 -30.09
N LEU A 62 -27.76 8.14 -30.15
CA LEU A 62 -28.33 6.78 -30.16
C LEU A 62 -29.00 6.44 -28.82
N ARG A 63 -28.40 6.87 -27.69
CA ARG A 63 -29.01 6.74 -26.36
C ARG A 63 -30.32 7.52 -26.26
N GLU A 64 -30.36 8.73 -26.80
CA GLU A 64 -31.55 9.58 -26.75
C GLU A 64 -32.64 9.04 -27.69
N LEU A 65 -32.27 8.58 -28.88
CA LEU A 65 -33.19 7.96 -29.83
C LEU A 65 -33.89 6.73 -29.22
N LEU A 66 -33.15 5.88 -28.51
CA LEU A 66 -33.72 4.72 -27.82
C LEU A 66 -34.74 5.08 -26.74
N LYS A 67 -34.64 6.27 -26.12
CA LYS A 67 -35.62 6.72 -25.13
C LYS A 67 -36.92 7.20 -25.77
N HIS A 68 -36.83 7.84 -26.93
CA HIS A 68 -37.98 8.48 -27.59
C HIS A 68 -38.71 7.59 -28.60
N ILE A 69 -38.18 6.41 -28.92
CA ILE A 69 -38.82 5.48 -29.87
C ILE A 69 -38.99 4.06 -29.30
N PRO A 70 -39.76 3.87 -28.20
CA PRO A 70 -40.00 2.55 -27.62
C PRO A 70 -40.98 1.68 -28.42
N LEU A 71 -41.67 2.24 -29.42
CA LEU A 71 -42.72 1.58 -30.20
C LEU A 71 -42.22 1.00 -31.54
N LEU A 72 -40.90 0.97 -31.77
CA LEU A 72 -40.32 0.34 -32.96
C LEU A 72 -40.55 -1.18 -32.94
N PRO A 73 -40.66 -1.83 -34.12
CA PRO A 73 -40.60 -3.28 -34.21
C PRO A 73 -39.34 -3.81 -33.53
N ASP A 74 -39.44 -4.98 -32.87
CA ASP A 74 -38.33 -5.59 -32.12
C ASP A 74 -37.05 -5.73 -32.96
N THR A 75 -37.18 -5.98 -34.26
CA THR A 75 -36.05 -6.06 -35.20
C THR A 75 -35.29 -4.75 -35.32
N GLU A 76 -36.00 -3.62 -35.40
CA GLU A 76 -35.39 -2.29 -35.55
C GLU A 76 -34.84 -1.79 -34.22
N LEU A 77 -35.55 -2.08 -33.12
CA LEU A 77 -35.10 -1.78 -31.77
C LEU A 77 -33.78 -2.53 -31.45
N ASN A 78 -33.69 -3.82 -31.78
CA ASN A 78 -32.48 -4.61 -31.60
C ASN A 78 -31.32 -4.09 -32.47
N ALA A 79 -31.58 -3.71 -33.72
CA ALA A 79 -30.58 -3.09 -34.58
C ALA A 79 -30.04 -1.78 -33.98
N LEU A 80 -30.91 -0.97 -33.39
CA LEU A 80 -30.53 0.29 -32.76
C LEU A 80 -29.74 0.09 -31.47
N VAL A 81 -30.12 -0.88 -30.63
CA VAL A 81 -29.36 -1.28 -29.43
C VAL A 81 -27.97 -1.79 -29.82
N ASN A 82 -27.88 -2.62 -30.87
CA ASN A 82 -26.60 -3.12 -31.38
C ASN A 82 -25.73 -1.96 -31.90
N ALA A 83 -26.29 -1.03 -32.66
CA ALA A 83 -25.58 0.15 -33.14
C ALA A 83 -25.05 1.01 -31.99
N LYS A 84 -25.85 1.19 -30.92
CA LYS A 84 -25.43 1.90 -29.70
C LYS A 84 -24.22 1.22 -29.05
N ASN A 85 -24.30 -0.10 -28.84
CA ASN A 85 -23.23 -0.88 -28.21
C ASN A 85 -21.95 -0.86 -29.06
N GLU A 86 -22.05 -1.00 -30.38
CA GLU A 86 -20.91 -0.90 -31.30
C GLU A 86 -20.24 0.49 -31.26
N MET A 87 -21.03 1.56 -31.17
CA MET A 87 -20.50 2.91 -31.02
C MET A 87 -19.84 3.13 -29.66
N GLU A 88 -20.41 2.60 -28.57
CA GLU A 88 -19.79 2.64 -27.24
C GLU A 88 -18.47 1.86 -27.20
N ASN A 89 -18.44 0.67 -27.81
CA ASN A 89 -17.22 -0.14 -27.97
C ASN A 89 -16.17 0.61 -28.80
N THR A 90 -16.58 1.26 -29.89
CA THR A 90 -15.70 2.08 -30.73
C THR A 90 -15.12 3.26 -29.95
N ALA A 91 -15.94 3.99 -29.19
CA ALA A 91 -15.49 5.08 -28.33
C ALA A 91 -14.47 4.60 -27.29
N THR A 92 -14.74 3.44 -26.69
CA THR A 92 -13.87 2.81 -25.69
C THR A 92 -12.53 2.41 -26.31
N ARG A 93 -12.54 1.78 -27.48
CA ARG A 93 -11.31 1.41 -28.22
C ARG A 93 -10.46 2.62 -28.59
N ILE A 94 -11.09 3.71 -29.03
CA ILE A 94 -10.38 4.97 -29.34
C ILE A 94 -9.73 5.52 -28.06
N ASN A 95 -10.48 5.59 -26.95
CA ASN A 95 -9.95 6.05 -25.67
C ASN A 95 -8.77 5.20 -25.16
N LEU A 96 -8.88 3.87 -25.27
CA LEU A 96 -7.78 2.95 -24.90
C LEU A 96 -6.56 3.15 -25.80
N SER A 97 -6.76 3.38 -27.10
CA SER A 97 -5.67 3.65 -28.04
C SER A 97 -4.97 4.97 -27.73
N LEU A 98 -5.74 6.02 -27.44
CA LEU A 98 -5.21 7.33 -27.01
C LEU A 98 -4.41 7.20 -25.71
N SER A 99 -4.96 6.50 -24.72
CA SER A 99 -4.26 6.21 -23.46
C SER A 99 -2.95 5.47 -23.70
N THR A 100 -2.95 4.46 -24.57
CA THR A 100 -1.76 3.67 -24.92
C THR A 100 -0.69 4.54 -25.59
N VAL A 101 -1.07 5.40 -26.53
CA VAL A 101 -0.13 6.30 -27.19
C VAL A 101 0.40 7.35 -26.21
N GLY A 102 -0.47 7.95 -25.40
CA GLY A 102 -0.07 8.88 -24.35
C GLY A 102 0.92 8.25 -23.36
N ASN A 103 0.69 6.99 -22.99
CA ASN A 103 1.60 6.21 -22.14
C ASN A 103 2.97 6.04 -22.83
N LYS A 104 3.00 5.59 -24.09
CA LYS A 104 4.24 5.44 -24.87
C LYS A 104 5.03 6.74 -24.96
N LEU A 105 4.37 7.87 -25.24
CA LEU A 105 5.01 9.18 -25.28
C LEU A 105 5.59 9.57 -23.92
N LYS A 106 4.90 9.26 -22.82
CA LYS A 106 5.43 9.46 -21.46
C LYS A 106 6.67 8.60 -21.21
N LEU A 107 6.67 7.33 -21.62
CA LEU A 107 7.83 6.43 -21.47
C LEU A 107 9.04 6.91 -22.27
N VAL A 108 8.84 7.35 -23.52
CA VAL A 108 9.91 7.94 -24.36
C VAL A 108 10.53 9.16 -23.67
N LYS A 109 9.72 10.01 -23.03
CA LYS A 109 10.21 11.17 -22.26
C LYS A 109 10.95 10.76 -20.98
N LEU A 110 10.55 9.66 -20.34
CA LEU A 110 11.17 9.16 -19.11
C LEU A 110 12.46 8.35 -19.35
N GLN A 111 12.60 7.70 -20.50
CA GLN A 111 13.76 6.86 -20.83
C GLN A 111 15.12 7.57 -20.69
N PRO A 112 15.33 8.81 -21.16
CA PRO A 112 16.60 9.52 -20.96
C PRO A 112 16.82 9.94 -19.50
N LEU A 113 15.74 10.09 -18.71
CA LEU A 113 15.82 10.42 -17.28
C LEU A 113 16.13 9.19 -16.42
N LEU A 114 15.76 7.99 -16.88
CA LEU A 114 15.92 6.72 -16.20
C LEU A 114 16.72 5.72 -17.06
N PRO A 115 17.99 6.01 -17.40
CA PRO A 115 18.78 5.16 -18.29
C PRO A 115 19.08 3.76 -17.72
N ALA A 116 18.94 3.58 -16.41
CA ALA A 116 19.20 2.31 -15.73
C ALA A 116 18.09 1.26 -15.93
N ILE A 117 16.95 1.63 -16.54
CA ILE A 117 15.79 0.75 -16.70
C ILE A 117 15.32 0.83 -18.14
N ASP A 118 15.03 -0.34 -18.72
CA ASP A 118 14.34 -0.40 -20.01
C ASP A 118 12.83 -0.16 -19.81
N LEU A 119 12.32 0.93 -20.37
CA LEU A 119 10.92 1.33 -20.28
C LEU A 119 10.08 0.87 -21.48
N ASN A 120 10.68 0.24 -22.51
CA ASN A 120 10.01 -0.06 -23.79
C ASN A 120 8.76 -0.95 -23.63
N ASN A 121 8.79 -1.89 -22.69
CA ASN A 121 7.71 -2.85 -22.43
C ASN A 121 6.93 -2.56 -21.14
N LYS A 122 7.14 -1.39 -20.53
CA LYS A 122 6.47 -1.01 -19.27
C LYS A 122 5.25 -0.16 -19.54
N VAL A 123 4.27 -0.18 -18.63
CA VAL A 123 3.12 0.73 -18.68
C VAL A 123 3.20 1.67 -17.48
N TYR A 124 3.31 2.96 -17.76
CA TYR A 124 3.35 4.00 -16.72
C TYR A 124 1.99 4.12 -16.02
N VAL A 125 1.98 4.16 -14.69
CA VAL A 125 0.75 4.34 -13.89
C VAL A 125 0.76 5.72 -13.21
N ARG A 126 1.81 6.03 -12.43
CA ARG A 126 1.86 7.27 -11.63
C ARG A 126 3.29 7.69 -11.28
N GLU A 127 3.49 8.98 -11.07
CA GLU A 127 4.71 9.56 -10.49
C GLU A 127 4.38 10.50 -9.32
N ALA A 128 5.25 10.55 -8.32
CA ALA A 128 5.15 11.52 -7.22
C ALA A 128 6.47 11.67 -6.48
N LYS A 129 6.59 12.84 -5.86
CA LYS A 129 7.60 13.14 -4.86
C LYS A 129 7.10 12.66 -3.52
N LEU A 130 7.80 11.72 -2.91
CA LEU A 130 7.47 11.20 -1.58
C LEU A 130 8.69 11.30 -0.69
N MET A 131 8.47 11.68 0.55
CA MET A 131 9.50 11.76 1.56
C MET A 131 9.57 10.43 2.30
N LYS A 132 10.74 9.80 2.25
CA LYS A 132 11.01 8.55 2.93
C LYS A 132 11.48 8.82 4.34
N LEU A 133 10.68 8.39 5.31
CA LEU A 133 11.04 8.41 6.73
C LEU A 133 11.97 7.24 7.04
N THR A 134 13.04 7.53 7.76
CA THR A 134 13.96 6.53 8.29
C THR A 134 13.53 6.12 9.69
N VAL A 135 12.80 5.01 9.80
CA VAL A 135 12.31 4.52 11.10
C VAL A 135 13.42 3.90 11.96
N ASN A 136 14.50 3.41 11.34
CA ASN A 136 15.60 2.72 12.02
C ASN A 136 16.98 3.40 11.87
N SER A 137 17.07 4.56 11.22
CA SER A 137 18.33 5.27 11.00
C SER A 137 18.25 6.71 11.54
N ARG A 138 19.36 7.20 12.10
CA ARG A 138 19.55 8.61 12.53
C ARG A 138 19.63 9.60 11.35
N SER A 139 19.49 9.13 10.12
CA SER A 139 19.48 9.99 8.93
C SER A 139 18.23 10.87 8.91
N ALA A 140 18.35 12.09 8.40
CA ALA A 140 17.19 12.94 8.16
C ALA A 140 16.25 12.31 7.12
N PRO A 141 14.93 12.60 7.17
CA PRO A 141 14.01 12.29 6.08
C PRO A 141 14.56 12.80 4.74
N ARG A 142 14.40 12.00 3.69
CA ARG A 142 14.88 12.36 2.34
C ARG A 142 13.76 12.24 1.34
N GLU A 143 13.68 13.21 0.45
CA GLU A 143 12.76 13.20 -0.69
C GLU A 143 13.29 12.30 -1.80
N TYR A 144 12.39 11.50 -2.38
CA TYR A 144 12.66 10.67 -3.55
C TYR A 144 11.53 10.81 -4.57
N LEU A 145 11.87 10.60 -5.84
CA LEU A 145 10.90 10.48 -6.92
C LEU A 145 10.50 9.02 -7.06
N PHE A 146 9.21 8.73 -6.93
CA PHE A 146 8.64 7.40 -7.14
C PHE A 146 7.92 7.36 -8.48
N TYR A 147 8.23 6.33 -9.28
CA TYR A 147 7.58 6.01 -10.54
C TYR A 147 6.96 4.62 -10.43
N LEU A 148 5.64 4.57 -10.44
CA LEU A 148 4.86 3.33 -10.46
C LEU A 148 4.57 2.95 -11.91
N PHE A 149 5.01 1.75 -12.27
CA PHE A 149 4.61 1.03 -13.48
C PHE A 149 3.72 -0.16 -13.07
N THR A 150 3.10 -0.82 -14.05
CA THR A 150 2.22 -1.97 -13.80
C THR A 150 2.92 -3.14 -13.12
N ASP A 151 4.19 -3.38 -13.46
CA ASP A 151 4.99 -4.52 -12.99
C ASP A 151 6.06 -4.13 -11.96
N VAL A 152 6.55 -2.89 -12.02
CA VAL A 152 7.62 -2.40 -11.15
C VAL A 152 7.34 -1.04 -10.54
N LEU A 153 7.82 -0.84 -9.31
CA LEU A 153 7.90 0.44 -8.64
C LEU A 153 9.37 0.85 -8.53
N VAL A 154 9.71 2.00 -9.09
CA VAL A 154 11.06 2.54 -9.12
C VAL A 154 11.10 3.77 -8.23
N TYR A 155 12.16 3.93 -7.43
CA TYR A 155 12.41 5.21 -6.78
C TYR A 155 13.84 5.70 -6.96
N CYS A 156 13.97 7.01 -7.11
CA CYS A 156 15.20 7.69 -7.51
C CYS A 156 15.52 8.87 -6.61
N ASP A 157 16.81 9.21 -6.48
CA ASP A 157 17.22 10.49 -5.91
C ASP A 157 16.88 11.63 -6.88
N VAL A 158 16.53 12.80 -6.33
CA VAL A 158 16.45 14.04 -7.09
C VAL A 158 17.88 14.49 -7.41
N ALA A 159 18.33 14.33 -8.65
CA ALA A 159 19.61 14.87 -9.10
C ALA A 159 19.45 16.37 -9.43
N SER A 160 20.40 17.21 -9.00
CA SER A 160 20.34 18.65 -9.28
C SER A 160 20.49 18.97 -10.77
N HIS A 161 21.31 18.19 -11.49
CA HIS A 161 21.49 18.25 -12.94
C HIS A 161 21.83 16.85 -13.47
N GLY A 162 21.18 16.40 -14.55
CA GLY A 162 21.43 15.11 -15.20
C GLY A 162 20.35 14.03 -14.95
N PRO A 163 20.57 12.79 -15.43
CA PRO A 163 19.61 11.70 -15.27
C PRO A 163 19.42 11.31 -13.79
N TYR A 164 18.24 10.80 -13.45
CA TYR A 164 17.92 10.40 -12.09
C TYR A 164 18.73 9.17 -11.68
N ARG A 165 19.26 9.20 -10.45
CA ARG A 165 19.93 8.02 -9.88
C ARG A 165 18.88 7.07 -9.32
N VAL A 166 18.63 5.98 -10.03
CA VAL A 166 17.77 4.88 -9.57
C VAL A 166 18.39 4.24 -8.32
N ARG A 167 17.61 4.20 -7.23
CA ARG A 167 18.05 3.59 -5.96
C ARG A 167 17.69 2.14 -5.85
N ASN A 168 16.48 1.80 -6.28
CA ASN A 168 16.03 0.42 -6.36
C ASN A 168 14.88 0.30 -7.35
N VAL A 169 14.74 -0.91 -7.88
CA VAL A 169 13.59 -1.35 -8.67
C VAL A 169 12.91 -2.45 -7.86
N LEU A 170 11.63 -2.26 -7.55
CA LEU A 170 10.84 -3.17 -6.75
C LEU A 170 9.78 -3.80 -7.64
N LYS A 171 9.65 -5.13 -7.64
CA LYS A 171 8.55 -5.80 -8.35
C LYS A 171 7.25 -5.58 -7.58
N VAL A 172 6.17 -5.26 -8.29
CA VAL A 172 4.88 -4.90 -7.66
C VAL A 172 4.21 -6.10 -6.98
N CYS A 173 4.34 -7.31 -7.53
CA CYS A 173 3.79 -8.54 -6.95
C CYS A 173 4.34 -8.86 -5.54
N GLU A 174 5.54 -8.36 -5.23
CA GLU A 174 6.21 -8.57 -3.94
C GLU A 174 5.97 -7.42 -2.95
N LEU A 175 4.99 -6.53 -3.19
CA LEU A 175 4.75 -5.36 -2.36
C LEU A 175 3.47 -5.50 -1.52
N ASN A 176 3.56 -5.07 -0.27
CA ASN A 176 2.38 -4.83 0.56
C ASN A 176 2.30 -3.34 0.95
N VAL A 177 1.11 -2.76 0.86
CA VAL A 177 0.86 -1.36 1.17
C VAL A 177 -0.11 -1.24 2.33
N PHE A 178 0.26 -0.44 3.33
CA PHE A 178 -0.56 -0.16 4.51
C PHE A 178 -0.70 1.35 4.70
N LYS A 179 -1.93 1.85 4.70
CA LYS A 179 -2.20 3.26 5.03
C LYS A 179 -2.18 3.44 6.55
N MET A 180 -1.64 4.56 7.02
CA MET A 180 -1.70 4.94 8.44
C MET A 180 -3.02 5.69 8.73
N PRO A 181 -3.73 5.42 9.85
CA PRO A 181 -5.02 6.06 10.14
C PRO A 181 -4.93 7.56 10.43
N GLU A 182 -3.95 7.98 11.24
CA GLU A 182 -3.91 9.34 11.81
C GLU A 182 -2.98 10.33 11.10
N LYS A 183 -2.07 9.86 10.24
CA LYS A 183 -1.07 10.71 9.58
C LYS A 183 -1.10 10.51 8.08
N ASN A 184 -0.65 11.54 7.36
CA ASN A 184 -0.33 11.51 5.93
C ASN A 184 0.92 10.66 5.67
N THR A 185 0.87 9.39 6.07
CA THR A 185 1.94 8.42 5.93
C THR A 185 1.36 7.08 5.48
N PHE A 186 2.09 6.36 4.65
CA PHE A 186 1.81 4.96 4.37
C PHE A 186 3.10 4.14 4.46
N ALA A 187 2.98 2.87 4.77
CA ALA A 187 4.09 1.92 4.77
C ALA A 187 4.06 1.09 3.49
N LEU A 188 5.21 1.01 2.85
CA LEU A 188 5.49 0.12 1.74
C LEU A 188 6.43 -0.98 2.23
N VAL A 189 5.91 -2.20 2.32
CA VAL A 189 6.66 -3.37 2.77
C VAL A 189 7.15 -4.13 1.54
N THR A 190 8.46 -4.27 1.43
CA THR A 190 9.15 -5.07 0.39
C THR A 190 9.76 -6.33 1.05
N PRO A 191 10.18 -7.34 0.27
CA PRO A 191 10.85 -8.53 0.82
C PRO A 191 12.16 -8.21 1.55
N ALA A 192 12.79 -7.10 1.20
CA ALA A 192 14.05 -6.66 1.80
C ALA A 192 13.87 -5.66 2.95
N LYS A 193 12.87 -4.77 2.87
CA LYS A 193 12.69 -3.65 3.81
C LYS A 193 11.28 -3.09 3.87
N CYS A 194 10.89 -2.57 5.04
CA CYS A 194 9.73 -1.73 5.25
C CYS A 194 10.13 -0.24 5.15
N MET A 195 9.39 0.52 4.34
CA MET A 195 9.63 1.94 4.11
C MET A 195 8.39 2.74 4.49
N HIS A 196 8.57 3.76 5.32
CA HIS A 196 7.49 4.70 5.66
C HIS A 196 7.61 5.91 4.75
N LEU A 197 6.55 6.23 4.03
CA LEU A 197 6.50 7.29 3.02
C LEU A 197 5.45 8.32 3.41
N THR A 198 5.83 9.60 3.34
CA THR A 198 4.94 10.74 3.57
C THR A 198 4.82 11.59 2.32
N ALA A 199 3.66 12.22 2.13
CA ALA A 199 3.44 13.22 1.10
C ALA A 199 2.84 14.48 1.72
N ASP A 200 2.98 15.60 1.03
CA ASP A 200 2.46 16.89 1.48
C ASP A 200 0.92 16.91 1.52
N ASN A 201 0.28 16.15 0.64
CA ASN A 201 -1.17 16.12 0.48
C ASN A 201 -1.76 14.73 0.79
N ILE A 202 -2.84 14.71 1.59
CA ILE A 202 -3.56 13.48 1.95
C ILE A 202 -4.20 12.81 0.73
N THR A 203 -4.66 13.60 -0.25
CA THR A 203 -5.27 13.08 -1.49
C THR A 203 -4.25 12.35 -2.34
N THR A 204 -3.00 12.83 -2.36
CA THR A 204 -1.90 12.13 -3.01
C THR A 204 -1.70 10.77 -2.37
N ILE A 205 -1.75 10.65 -1.04
CA ILE A 205 -1.55 9.36 -0.37
C ILE A 205 -2.69 8.41 -0.64
N THR A 206 -3.95 8.85 -0.55
CA THR A 206 -5.09 7.96 -0.79
C THR A 206 -5.12 7.47 -2.23
N THR A 207 -4.80 8.34 -3.19
CA THR A 207 -4.68 7.95 -4.61
C THR A 207 -3.48 7.02 -4.84
N TRP A 208 -2.33 7.25 -4.21
CA TRP A 208 -1.18 6.36 -4.29
C TRP A 208 -1.45 4.97 -3.71
N VAL A 209 -2.05 4.90 -2.52
CA VAL A 209 -2.39 3.62 -1.89
C VAL A 209 -3.37 2.84 -2.77
N LYS A 210 -4.36 3.53 -3.35
CA LYS A 210 -5.33 2.93 -4.29
C LYS A 210 -4.66 2.42 -5.57
N ASP A 211 -3.79 3.21 -6.18
CA ASP A 211 -3.16 2.83 -7.44
C ASP A 211 -2.15 1.69 -7.26
N VAL A 212 -1.40 1.69 -6.14
CA VAL A 212 -0.47 0.59 -5.84
C VAL A 212 -1.26 -0.68 -5.52
N SER A 213 -2.34 -0.61 -4.74
CA SER A 213 -3.17 -1.79 -4.47
C SER A 213 -3.82 -2.34 -5.74
N GLN A 214 -4.27 -1.48 -6.64
CA GLN A 214 -4.76 -1.88 -7.96
C GLN A 214 -3.66 -2.54 -8.79
N ALA A 215 -2.44 -1.98 -8.81
CA ALA A 215 -1.31 -2.57 -9.54
C ALA A 215 -0.91 -3.95 -8.98
N ILE A 216 -0.95 -4.15 -7.66
CA ILE A 216 -0.72 -5.45 -7.02
C ILE A 216 -1.78 -6.47 -7.48
N ILE A 217 -3.06 -6.08 -7.47
CA ILE A 217 -4.15 -6.97 -7.91
C ILE A 217 -3.99 -7.33 -9.40
N SER A 218 -3.70 -6.34 -10.26
CA SER A 218 -3.54 -6.56 -11.70
C SER A 218 -2.31 -7.42 -12.05
N SER A 219 -1.22 -7.30 -11.29
CA SER A 219 -0.02 -8.13 -11.50
C SER A 219 -0.25 -9.59 -11.09
N ASN A 220 -1.00 -9.84 -10.02
CA ASN A 220 -1.36 -11.20 -9.61
C ASN A 220 -2.29 -11.92 -10.61
N GLN A 221 -3.10 -11.18 -11.38
CA GLN A 221 -3.97 -11.77 -12.41
C GLN A 221 -3.23 -12.17 -13.70
N GLN A 222 -1.96 -11.76 -13.89
CA GLN A 222 -1.17 -12.14 -15.05
C GLN A 222 -0.35 -13.43 -14.84
N GLU A 223 -0.25 -13.93 -13.60
CA GLU A 223 0.43 -15.18 -13.25
C GLU A 223 -0.57 -16.33 -12.98
N ASP A 224 -1.52 -16.57 -13.88
CA ASP A 224 -2.26 -17.85 -13.93
C ASP A 224 -1.51 -18.83 -14.85
N ASP A 225 -0.39 -19.36 -14.39
CA ASP A 225 0.24 -20.56 -14.96
C ASP A 225 -0.29 -21.79 -14.16
N PRO A 226 -0.92 -22.78 -14.80
CA PRO A 226 -1.76 -23.76 -14.11
C PRO A 226 -0.93 -24.97 -13.66
N LEU A 227 0.05 -24.82 -12.78
CA LEU A 227 0.68 -25.96 -12.12
C LEU A 227 1.54 -25.52 -10.92
N HIS A 228 0.95 -25.51 -9.73
CA HIS A 228 1.73 -25.79 -8.53
C HIS A 228 1.05 -26.86 -7.68
N GLY A 229 1.26 -28.10 -8.11
CA GLY A 229 1.16 -29.27 -7.26
C GLY A 229 2.44 -29.43 -6.41
N LEU A 230 2.20 -29.87 -5.17
CA LEU A 230 3.12 -30.42 -4.16
C LEU A 230 4.24 -29.52 -3.64
N LEU A 231 4.13 -29.16 -2.36
CA LEU A 231 4.94 -29.77 -1.30
C LEU A 231 4.29 -29.55 0.06
N ASP A 232 3.94 -30.67 0.69
CA ASP A 232 3.55 -30.81 2.08
C ASP A 232 4.59 -30.21 3.03
N LEU A 233 4.13 -29.63 4.15
CA LEU A 233 4.78 -29.86 5.44
C LEU A 233 3.73 -29.75 6.58
N PRO A 234 3.73 -30.68 7.55
CA PRO A 234 2.78 -30.65 8.65
C PRO A 234 3.28 -29.68 9.72
N LEU A 235 2.53 -28.62 9.99
CA LEU A 235 2.76 -27.79 11.17
C LEU A 235 1.68 -28.10 12.21
N ASN A 236 1.90 -29.21 12.92
CA ASN A 236 1.47 -29.29 14.31
C ASN A 236 2.34 -28.31 15.12
N LEU A 237 1.93 -27.06 15.10
CA LEU A 237 2.32 -26.11 16.13
C LEU A 237 1.06 -25.84 16.97
N GLY A 238 1.20 -25.98 18.29
CA GLY A 238 0.11 -25.80 19.24
C GLY A 238 -0.67 -24.51 18.98
N GLU A 239 -1.94 -24.68 18.62
CA GLU A 239 -3.05 -23.73 18.74
C GLU A 239 -2.69 -22.25 18.47
N PHE A 240 -2.26 -21.99 17.24
CA PHE A 240 -2.21 -20.64 16.67
C PHE A 240 -3.63 -20.08 16.52
N CYS A 241 -3.89 -18.87 17.06
CA CYS A 241 -5.20 -18.23 16.92
C CYS A 241 -5.25 -17.35 15.67
N MET A 242 -4.43 -16.29 15.53
CA MET A 242 -4.30 -15.46 14.32
C MET A 242 -3.01 -14.63 14.28
N ALA A 243 -2.60 -14.19 13.08
CA ALA A 243 -1.49 -13.25 12.86
C ALA A 243 -1.95 -12.10 11.94
N GLN A 244 -1.98 -10.86 12.44
CA GLN A 244 -2.50 -9.70 11.68
C GLN A 244 -1.49 -8.54 11.68
N SER A 245 -1.47 -7.75 10.59
CA SER A 245 -0.52 -6.63 10.40
C SER A 245 -1.09 -5.30 10.87
N ALA A 246 -0.60 -4.81 12.01
CA ALA A 246 -1.09 -3.59 12.66
C ALA A 246 -0.01 -2.50 12.74
N TRP A 247 -0.45 -1.25 12.79
CA TRP A 247 0.40 -0.15 13.20
C TRP A 247 0.50 -0.08 14.73
N MET A 248 1.72 0.04 15.25
CA MET A 248 1.98 0.06 16.69
C MET A 248 2.78 1.29 17.09
N MET A 249 2.39 1.94 18.18
CA MET A 249 3.12 3.04 18.81
C MET A 249 3.57 2.65 20.21
N ASN A 250 4.81 2.94 20.57
CA ASN A 250 5.25 2.91 21.96
C ASN A 250 5.19 4.33 22.55
N SER A 251 4.63 4.48 23.75
CA SER A 251 4.53 5.74 24.49
C SER A 251 5.88 6.47 24.68
N LYS A 252 6.99 5.73 24.78
CA LYS A 252 8.33 6.30 24.96
C LYS A 252 8.93 6.86 23.66
N ASP A 253 8.72 6.18 22.53
CA ASP A 253 9.31 6.56 21.24
C ASP A 253 8.44 7.57 20.48
N LYS A 254 7.11 7.57 20.68
CA LYS A 254 6.11 8.31 19.84
C LYS A 254 6.28 8.09 18.33
N ILE A 255 7.01 7.05 17.93
CA ILE A 255 7.23 6.65 16.54
C ILE A 255 6.32 5.47 16.23
N MET A 256 5.54 5.61 15.17
CA MET A 256 4.66 4.58 14.66
C MET A 256 5.45 3.57 13.82
N LYS A 257 5.34 2.29 14.19
CA LYS A 257 6.05 1.16 13.58
C LYS A 257 5.02 0.17 13.07
N LEU A 258 5.11 -0.22 11.80
CA LEU A 258 4.29 -1.32 11.27
C LEU A 258 4.82 -2.65 11.82
N GLY A 259 3.94 -3.55 12.21
CA GLY A 259 4.33 -4.89 12.65
C GLY A 259 3.23 -5.92 12.53
N LYS A 260 3.54 -7.14 12.97
CA LYS A 260 2.59 -8.23 13.13
C LYS A 260 2.27 -8.43 14.61
N VAL A 261 0.99 -8.59 14.87
CA VAL A 261 0.44 -9.00 16.15
C VAL A 261 0.10 -10.48 16.03
N TYR A 262 0.75 -11.31 16.83
CA TYR A 262 0.44 -12.73 16.93
C TYR A 262 -0.35 -12.96 18.21
N ILE A 263 -1.53 -13.57 18.08
CA ILE A 263 -2.40 -13.86 19.22
C ILE A 263 -2.30 -15.35 19.54
N PHE A 264 -1.90 -15.67 20.76
CA PHE A 264 -1.86 -17.01 21.32
C PHE A 264 -2.92 -17.15 22.42
N ARG A 265 -3.25 -18.40 22.79
CA ARG A 265 -4.21 -18.66 23.88
C ARG A 265 -3.83 -17.99 25.19
N ASN A 266 -2.54 -17.83 25.49
CA ASN A 266 -2.06 -17.29 26.76
C ASN A 266 -1.30 -15.96 26.62
N GLY A 267 -1.31 -15.30 25.47
CA GLY A 267 -0.60 -14.03 25.32
C GLY A 267 -0.55 -13.49 23.89
N ILE A 268 -0.01 -12.29 23.75
CA ILE A 268 0.11 -11.55 22.48
C ILE A 268 1.58 -11.24 22.21
N VAL A 269 2.08 -11.54 21.02
CA VAL A 269 3.43 -11.11 20.61
C VAL A 269 3.32 -9.96 19.61
N LEU A 270 3.98 -8.85 19.95
CA LEU A 270 4.17 -7.71 19.06
C LEU A 270 5.53 -7.82 18.39
N ALA A 271 5.54 -7.91 17.06
CA ALA A 271 6.77 -7.94 16.28
C ALA A 271 6.78 -6.85 15.21
N GLN A 272 7.82 -6.01 15.16
CA GLN A 272 7.96 -4.98 14.13
C GLN A 272 8.31 -5.62 12.77
N THR A 273 7.60 -5.25 11.71
CA THR A 273 7.87 -5.73 10.34
C THR A 273 9.04 -4.95 9.78
N LEU A 274 10.18 -5.62 9.65
CA LEU A 274 11.36 -5.07 8.97
C LEU A 274 11.32 -5.35 7.47
N ALA A 275 10.74 -6.48 7.07
CA ALA A 275 10.48 -6.89 5.68
C ALA A 275 9.35 -7.93 5.66
N ILE A 276 8.88 -8.37 4.49
CA ILE A 276 7.73 -9.31 4.37
C ILE A 276 7.86 -10.54 5.27
N GLU A 277 9.05 -11.15 5.33
CA GLU A 277 9.31 -12.33 6.17
C GLU A 277 10.16 -12.02 7.41
N LYS A 278 10.74 -10.82 7.51
CA LYS A 278 11.63 -10.44 8.60
C LYS A 278 10.90 -9.59 9.62
N HIS A 279 10.69 -10.16 10.81
CA HIS A 279 10.04 -9.48 11.93
C HIS A 279 11.01 -9.38 13.11
N LYS A 280 11.14 -8.19 13.69
CA LYS A 280 11.89 -7.97 14.93
C LYS A 280 10.94 -8.09 16.10
N PHE A 281 11.15 -9.10 16.94
CA PHE A 281 10.41 -9.24 18.18
C PHE A 281 10.57 -7.98 19.05
N MET A 282 9.45 -7.44 19.52
CA MET A 282 9.45 -6.25 20.37
C MET A 282 9.08 -6.63 21.79
N VAL A 283 7.89 -7.22 21.98
CA VAL A 283 7.34 -7.53 23.31
C VAL A 283 6.45 -8.77 23.24
N LEU A 284 6.52 -9.61 24.28
CA LEU A 284 5.53 -10.63 24.61
C LEU A 284 4.67 -10.09 25.75
N LEU A 285 3.37 -9.99 25.50
CA LEU A 285 2.33 -9.68 26.46
C LEU A 285 1.76 -11.00 26.96
N ASP A 286 2.25 -11.48 28.09
CA ASP A 286 1.64 -12.62 28.79
C ASP A 286 0.45 -12.12 29.63
N ARG A 287 -0.58 -12.95 29.80
CA ARG A 287 -1.84 -12.62 30.52
C ARG A 287 -1.62 -12.05 31.92
N LEU A 288 -0.53 -12.44 32.57
CA LEU A 288 -0.18 -11.97 33.92
C LEU A 288 0.36 -10.53 33.96
N HIS A 289 0.91 -10.02 32.86
CA HIS A 289 1.64 -8.74 32.81
C HIS A 289 0.85 -7.60 32.16
N THR A 290 -0.46 -7.79 31.93
CA THR A 290 -1.34 -6.78 31.31
C THR A 290 -2.26 -6.16 32.36
N HIS A 291 -2.10 -4.85 32.63
CA HIS A 291 -2.90 -4.15 33.65
C HIS A 291 -4.22 -3.57 33.13
N HIS A 292 -4.24 -3.06 31.90
CA HIS A 292 -5.41 -2.40 31.34
C HIS A 292 -5.37 -2.40 29.82
N THR A 293 -6.44 -2.89 29.19
CA THR A 293 -6.67 -2.82 27.75
C THR A 293 -7.81 -1.81 27.53
N THR A 294 -7.51 -0.65 26.94
CA THR A 294 -8.55 0.32 26.58
C THR A 294 -8.82 0.21 25.09
N ILE A 295 -10.07 -0.09 24.73
CA ILE A 295 -10.50 -0.15 23.33
C ILE A 295 -11.11 1.20 22.99
N GLU A 296 -10.40 1.96 22.17
CA GLU A 296 -10.93 3.12 21.49
C GLU A 296 -11.43 2.72 20.09
N PRO A 297 -12.37 3.46 19.49
CA PRO A 297 -12.96 3.10 18.19
C PRO A 297 -11.94 2.94 17.05
N GLU A 298 -10.77 3.58 17.13
CA GLU A 298 -9.71 3.54 16.10
C GLU A 298 -8.38 2.95 16.59
N SER A 299 -8.25 2.64 17.89
CA SER A 299 -7.02 2.11 18.46
C SER A 299 -7.26 1.25 19.71
N THR A 300 -6.49 0.18 19.88
CA THR A 300 -6.46 -0.63 21.10
C THR A 300 -5.18 -0.29 21.85
N VAL A 301 -5.31 0.33 23.02
CA VAL A 301 -4.16 0.68 23.86
C VAL A 301 -3.96 -0.41 24.91
N ILE A 302 -2.80 -1.04 24.86
CA ILE A 302 -2.38 -2.09 25.81
C ILE A 302 -1.34 -1.50 26.75
N THR A 303 -1.59 -1.59 28.06
CA THR A 303 -0.68 -1.07 29.10
C THR A 303 0.01 -2.22 29.82
N LEU A 304 1.34 -2.25 29.76
CA LEU A 304 2.20 -3.24 30.43
C LEU A 304 2.52 -2.85 31.88
N GLU A 305 2.92 -3.83 32.70
CA GLU A 305 3.42 -3.64 34.09
C GLU A 305 4.53 -2.58 34.22
N ASP A 306 5.40 -2.47 33.22
CA ASP A 306 6.49 -1.47 33.18
C ASP A 306 6.01 -0.02 32.90
N LYS A 307 4.70 0.24 32.95
CA LYS A 307 4.04 1.51 32.54
C LYS A 307 4.28 1.88 31.08
N THR A 308 4.71 0.93 30.25
CA THR A 308 4.84 1.15 28.80
C THR A 308 3.48 0.92 28.15
N THR A 309 2.94 1.93 27.48
CA THR A 309 1.71 1.80 26.70
C THR A 309 2.05 1.56 25.24
N TRP A 310 1.40 0.54 24.66
CA TRP A 310 1.43 0.22 23.24
C TRP A 310 0.06 0.49 22.64
N SER A 311 -0.02 1.45 21.72
CA SER A 311 -1.25 1.73 20.98
C SER A 311 -1.20 0.97 19.66
N ILE A 312 -2.12 0.02 19.48
CA ILE A 312 -2.28 -0.78 18.27
C ILE A 312 -3.45 -0.21 17.47
N PHE A 313 -3.19 0.29 16.28
CA PHE A 313 -4.18 0.98 15.45
C PHE A 313 -4.72 0.02 14.40
N GLU A 314 -5.67 -0.82 14.79
CA GLU A 314 -6.42 -1.70 13.88
C GLU A 314 -7.79 -2.04 14.46
N CYS A 315 -8.87 -1.56 13.81
CA CYS A 315 -10.24 -1.62 14.33
C CYS A 315 -10.81 -3.05 14.47
N THR A 316 -10.27 -4.05 13.76
CA THR A 316 -10.79 -5.43 13.81
C THR A 316 -10.21 -6.23 14.97
N LEU A 317 -9.03 -5.87 15.47
CA LEU A 317 -8.30 -6.61 16.50
C LEU A 317 -8.81 -6.34 17.92
N GLY A 318 -9.41 -5.18 18.19
CA GLY A 318 -9.75 -4.78 19.55
C GLY A 318 -10.65 -5.78 20.28
N LYS A 319 -11.68 -6.30 19.58
CA LYS A 319 -12.63 -7.28 20.15
C LYS A 319 -12.01 -8.67 20.36
N GLU A 320 -11.06 -9.07 19.52
CA GLU A 320 -10.40 -10.38 19.63
C GLU A 320 -9.31 -10.38 20.70
N ILE A 321 -8.55 -9.28 20.80
CA ILE A 321 -7.60 -9.03 21.88
C ILE A 321 -8.35 -9.03 23.23
N GLU A 322 -9.51 -8.36 23.30
CA GLU A 322 -10.35 -8.37 24.50
C GLU A 322 -10.88 -9.76 24.82
N MET A 323 -11.31 -10.54 23.83
CA MET A 323 -11.82 -11.90 24.04
C MET A 323 -10.75 -12.85 24.58
N VAL A 324 -9.52 -12.76 24.08
CA VAL A 324 -8.39 -13.58 24.53
C VAL A 324 -7.88 -13.17 25.91
N LEU A 325 -8.01 -11.88 26.26
CA LEU A 325 -7.64 -11.36 27.58
C LEU A 325 -8.78 -11.49 28.62
N SER A 326 -10.05 -11.59 28.20
CA SER A 326 -11.24 -11.66 29.08
C SER A 326 -11.76 -13.07 29.38
N GLN A 327 -11.17 -14.14 28.82
CA GLN A 327 -11.59 -15.52 29.10
C GLN A 327 -11.17 -15.99 30.51
N GLU A 328 -11.82 -15.46 31.55
CA GLU A 328 -12.15 -16.17 32.79
C GLU A 328 -13.35 -15.49 33.47
N CYS A 329 -14.58 -15.87 33.10
CA CYS A 329 -15.77 -15.54 33.90
C CYS A 329 -16.81 -16.67 33.94
N ARG A 330 -16.55 -17.88 33.41
CA ARG A 330 -17.55 -18.97 33.44
C ARG A 330 -17.07 -20.37 33.81
N ALA A 331 -15.79 -20.58 34.16
CA ALA A 331 -15.29 -21.94 34.41
C ALA A 331 -14.92 -22.27 35.86
N ASN A 332 -14.87 -21.31 36.80
CA ASN A 332 -14.39 -21.55 38.17
C ASN A 332 -15.40 -21.23 39.28
N GLU A 333 -16.70 -21.41 39.02
CA GLU A 333 -17.72 -21.46 40.08
C GLU A 333 -18.55 -22.75 39.97
N SER A 334 -17.91 -23.90 40.22
CA SER A 334 -18.59 -25.05 40.82
C SER A 334 -17.58 -26.11 41.24
N THR A 335 -17.79 -26.65 42.44
CA THR A 335 -17.26 -27.91 43.01
C THR A 335 -15.79 -27.92 43.52
N MET A 336 -15.58 -27.67 44.81
CA MET A 336 -15.49 -28.71 45.88
C MET A 336 -14.84 -28.16 47.17
N GLU A 337 -15.51 -28.34 48.30
CA GLU A 337 -14.98 -28.20 49.67
C GLU A 337 -13.98 -29.32 50.02
N LEU A 338 -13.00 -29.00 50.89
CA LEU A 338 -12.45 -29.76 52.05
C LEU A 338 -10.94 -29.46 52.28
N PRO A 339 -10.35 -29.75 53.46
CA PRO A 339 -10.68 -29.46 54.86
C PRO A 339 -9.59 -28.57 55.53
N PRO A 340 -9.67 -28.16 56.82
CA PRO A 340 -8.68 -27.24 57.41
C PRO A 340 -7.29 -27.88 57.60
N PRO A 341 -6.20 -27.09 57.53
CA PRO A 341 -4.83 -27.61 57.58
C PRO A 341 -4.38 -28.01 59.00
N PRO A 342 -3.50 -29.03 59.15
CA PRO A 342 -2.95 -29.44 60.43
C PRO A 342 -1.89 -28.47 60.96
N SER A 343 -1.85 -28.33 62.29
CA SER A 343 -0.87 -27.56 63.06
C SER A 343 0.55 -28.12 62.88
N PHE A 344 1.48 -27.29 62.42
CA PHE A 344 2.91 -27.61 62.41
C PHE A 344 3.69 -26.57 63.25
N ALA A 345 4.32 -27.06 64.31
CA ALA A 345 5.26 -26.31 65.16
C ALA A 345 6.57 -26.01 64.40
N PRO A 346 7.25 -24.89 64.69
CA PRO A 346 8.49 -24.53 64.00
C PRO A 346 9.67 -25.44 64.39
N PRO A 347 10.58 -25.74 63.45
CA PRO A 347 11.76 -26.56 63.74
C PRO A 347 12.76 -25.82 64.64
N GLN A 348 13.29 -26.53 65.64
CA GLN A 348 14.39 -26.07 66.50
C GLN A 348 15.70 -26.00 65.69
N CYS A 349 16.36 -24.84 65.71
CA CYS A 349 17.71 -24.67 65.16
C CYS A 349 18.73 -25.48 66.00
N PRO A 350 19.58 -26.32 65.38
CA PRO A 350 20.70 -26.91 66.09
C PRO A 350 21.80 -25.87 66.35
N LEU A 351 22.18 -25.75 67.62
CA LEU A 351 23.28 -24.91 68.11
C LEU A 351 24.57 -25.19 67.33
N GLN A 352 25.11 -24.16 66.69
CA GLN A 352 26.42 -24.17 66.05
C GLN A 352 27.51 -24.27 67.15
N ALA A 353 28.21 -25.40 67.20
CA ALA A 353 29.39 -25.56 68.03
C ALA A 353 30.59 -24.84 67.38
N PHE A 354 31.15 -23.86 68.08
CA PHE A 354 32.41 -23.23 67.68
C PHE A 354 33.57 -24.24 67.70
N PRO A 355 34.53 -24.17 66.76
CA PRO A 355 35.70 -25.04 66.77
C PRO A 355 36.65 -24.69 67.94
N PRO A 356 37.39 -25.68 68.50
CA PRO A 356 38.28 -25.48 69.63
C PRO A 356 39.54 -24.69 69.26
N PRO A 357 40.21 -24.05 70.25
CA PRO A 357 41.38 -23.21 70.03
C PRO A 357 42.62 -24.02 69.60
N ILE A 358 43.44 -23.38 68.76
CA ILE A 358 44.70 -23.90 68.21
C ILE A 358 45.73 -24.09 69.35
N PRO A 359 46.42 -25.24 69.45
CA PRO A 359 47.47 -25.43 70.45
C PRO A 359 48.75 -24.64 70.11
N GLU A 360 49.21 -23.81 71.04
CA GLU A 360 50.58 -23.29 71.06
C GLU A 360 51.55 -24.43 71.38
N HIS A 361 52.29 -24.94 70.39
CA HIS A 361 53.65 -25.46 70.62
C HIS A 361 54.42 -25.59 69.31
N ARG A 362 55.07 -24.49 68.91
CA ARG A 362 56.27 -24.54 68.06
C ARG A 362 57.44 -24.02 68.88
N LYS A 363 58.02 -24.88 69.73
CA LYS A 363 59.35 -24.66 70.31
C LYS A 363 60.40 -25.43 69.49
N LYS A 364 61.10 -24.62 68.69
CA LYS A 364 62.55 -24.60 68.41
C LYS A 364 63.24 -25.81 67.75
N LEU A 365 64.22 -25.42 66.92
CA LEU A 365 65.53 -26.01 66.57
C LEU A 365 65.66 -25.92 65.03
N LYS A 366 66.69 -25.32 64.43
CA LYS A 366 67.98 -24.82 64.91
C LYS A 366 68.50 -23.83 63.87
#